data_AF-A0A932LFB8-F1
#
_entry.id   AF-A0A932LFB8-F1
#
_cell.length_a   1.000
_cell.length_b   1.000
_cell.length_c   1.000
_cell.angle_alpha   90.00
_cell.angle_beta   90.00
_cell.angle_gamma   90.00
#
_symmetry.space_group_name_H-M   'P 1'
#
loop_
_entity.id
_entity.type
_entity.pdbx_description
1 polymer ?
#
loop_
_entity_poly.entity_id
_entity_poly.type
_entity_poly.pdbx_seq_one_letter_code
_entity_poly.pdbx_strand_id
1 'polypeptide(L)'
;MSIDLEGACGSQWAVDDDLSDSPIGVSYNLSRLALSDVVRCGYAIRQMASRAESMEEVADSVVRHLFDSCLNQESGDREIALVRFFKTHAYGRLDDVLRRQARALSATEQISDRTKCLVLLGTAGEQSEWNSRSCSQGHQAIHLIHEQAVARIPMISQLVRQFGLELSAVTNPAPELLVELDQRNYNVFHVEHAPGSPFIPAQSEFVTPHGVRSVVGFGGMLPTGNLFVVIVFAKCHISRVTAEAFRTIALKVKASILPFEDHAVFSDRPATLNDPPRDDLAHEMAVLRSRAAALEASTV
;
A
#
# COMPACT_ATOMS: atom_id res chain seq x y z
N MET A 1 63.97 -39.26 18.05
CA MET A 1 63.27 -38.34 17.13
C MET A 1 61.81 -38.34 17.53
N SER A 2 61.17 -37.30 18.02
CA SER A 2 61.52 -36.11 18.81
C SER A 2 60.26 -35.82 19.64
N ILE A 3 60.47 -35.23 20.81
CA ILE A 3 59.41 -34.67 21.68
C ILE A 3 58.94 -33.36 21.04
N ASP A 4 57.66 -33.01 21.17
CA ASP A 4 57.26 -31.60 21.22
C ASP A 4 56.14 -31.40 22.26
N LEU A 5 56.43 -30.47 23.18
CA LEU A 5 55.61 -29.88 24.22
C LEU A 5 55.63 -28.36 24.01
N GLU A 6 54.56 -27.70 24.45
CA GLU A 6 54.39 -26.27 24.73
C GLU A 6 54.00 -25.29 23.62
N GLY A 7 53.00 -24.43 23.95
CA GLY A 7 52.78 -23.15 23.28
C GLY A 7 51.35 -22.62 23.28
N ALA A 8 50.80 -22.25 24.44
CA ALA A 8 49.54 -21.50 24.56
C ALA A 8 49.70 -20.02 24.18
N CYS A 9 48.71 -19.38 23.52
CA CYS A 9 48.29 -17.97 23.73
C CYS A 9 47.11 -17.56 22.83
N GLY A 10 46.08 -16.91 23.42
CA GLY A 10 45.22 -15.91 22.76
C GLY A 10 43.89 -16.42 22.20
N SER A 11 42.84 -16.54 23.00
CA SER A 11 41.80 -15.51 23.21
C SER A 11 40.96 -15.14 21.97
N GLN A 12 39.75 -15.72 21.94
CA GLN A 12 38.48 -14.96 21.97
C GLN A 12 38.12 -14.09 20.76
N TRP A 13 37.47 -14.71 19.77
CA TRP A 13 36.38 -14.10 19.00
C TRP A 13 35.35 -15.18 18.69
N ALA A 14 34.51 -15.49 19.68
CA ALA A 14 33.20 -16.02 19.39
C ALA A 14 32.46 -14.88 18.69
N VAL A 15 32.27 -15.00 17.38
CA VAL A 15 31.30 -14.18 16.68
C VAL A 15 29.96 -14.76 17.11
N ASP A 16 29.40 -14.17 18.16
CA ASP A 16 27.95 -14.21 18.40
C ASP A 16 27.31 -13.56 17.18
N ASP A 17 27.00 -14.39 16.20
CA ASP A 17 26.22 -14.02 15.03
C ASP A 17 24.76 -13.93 15.48
N ASP A 18 24.46 -12.85 16.21
CA ASP A 18 23.11 -12.44 16.60
C ASP A 18 22.36 -11.92 15.37
N LEU A 19 22.07 -12.83 14.44
CA LEU A 19 21.17 -12.64 13.30
C LEU A 19 19.71 -12.85 13.74
N SER A 20 19.31 -12.20 14.83
CA SER A 20 17.94 -12.26 15.35
C SER A 20 17.28 -10.90 15.55
N ASP A 21 17.68 -9.86 14.79
CA ASP A 21 17.00 -8.55 14.84
C ASP A 21 15.84 -8.42 13.81
N SER A 22 15.08 -9.51 13.64
CA SER A 22 13.67 -9.38 13.29
C SER A 22 12.94 -8.97 14.57
N PRO A 23 11.98 -8.03 14.57
CA PRO A 23 11.25 -7.70 15.78
C PRO A 23 10.41 -8.92 16.22
N ILE A 24 11.01 -9.75 17.08
CA ILE A 24 10.39 -10.92 17.70
C ILE A 24 9.19 -10.43 18.53
N GLY A 25 7.98 -10.86 18.17
CA GLY A 25 6.85 -10.97 19.11
C GLY A 25 5.80 -9.84 19.13
N VAL A 26 5.75 -8.94 18.14
CA VAL A 26 4.65 -7.95 18.11
C VAL A 26 3.46 -8.53 17.35
N SER A 27 2.40 -8.89 18.08
CA SER A 27 1.11 -9.27 17.51
C SER A 27 0.05 -8.19 17.73
N TYR A 28 -0.86 -8.06 16.79
CA TYR A 28 -2.00 -7.14 16.82
C TYR A 28 -3.29 -7.93 16.77
N ASN A 29 -4.31 -7.47 17.50
CA ASN A 29 -5.66 -8.01 17.41
C ASN A 29 -6.53 -7.03 16.60
N LEU A 30 -6.98 -7.44 15.42
CA LEU A 30 -7.78 -6.60 14.53
C LEU A 30 -9.20 -6.37 15.03
N SER A 31 -9.76 -7.27 15.83
CA SER A 31 -11.05 -7.03 16.47
C SER A 31 -10.96 -6.00 17.60
N ARG A 32 -9.78 -5.79 18.17
CA ARG A 32 -9.54 -4.85 19.28
C ARG A 32 -8.18 -4.16 19.15
N LEU A 33 -8.01 -3.36 18.11
CA LEU A 33 -6.75 -2.63 17.89
C LEU A 33 -6.60 -1.50 18.91
N ALA A 34 -5.64 -1.62 19.81
CA ALA A 34 -5.35 -0.57 20.79
C ALA A 34 -4.52 0.57 20.17
N LEU A 35 -4.55 1.76 20.78
CA LEU A 35 -3.71 2.87 20.35
C LEU A 35 -2.21 2.52 20.39
N SER A 36 -1.79 1.73 21.38
CA SER A 36 -0.41 1.21 21.46
C SER A 36 -0.05 0.36 20.24
N ASP A 37 -1.00 -0.40 19.71
CA ASP A 37 -0.78 -1.27 18.54
C ASP A 37 -0.60 -0.43 17.29
N VAL A 38 -1.42 0.62 17.13
CA VAL A 38 -1.27 1.61 16.04
C VAL A 38 0.10 2.28 16.07
N VAL A 39 0.56 2.69 17.27
CA VAL A 39 1.88 3.31 17.43
C VAL A 39 3.01 2.33 17.10
N ARG A 40 2.95 1.09 17.59
CA ARG A 40 3.94 0.04 17.30
C ARG A 40 3.97 -0.31 15.81
N CYS A 41 2.80 -0.49 15.20
CA CYS A 41 2.67 -0.74 13.77
C CYS A 41 3.29 0.41 12.97
N GLY A 42 2.98 1.66 13.32
CA GLY A 42 3.56 2.84 12.69
C GLY A 42 5.09 2.93 12.83
N TYR A 43 5.63 2.53 13.99
CA TYR A 43 7.08 2.45 14.20
C TYR A 43 7.74 1.37 13.34
N ALA A 44 7.14 0.17 13.28
CA ALA A 44 7.62 -0.92 12.44
C ALA A 44 7.63 -0.53 10.96
N ILE A 45 6.57 0.11 10.47
CA ILE A 45 6.48 0.63 9.10
C ILE A 45 7.63 1.59 8.79
N ARG A 46 7.91 2.54 9.70
CA ARG A 46 9.02 3.49 9.53
C ARG A 46 10.38 2.80 9.50
N GLN A 47 10.59 1.79 10.35
CA GLN A 47 11.85 1.02 10.39
C GLN A 47 12.07 0.28 9.07
N MET A 48 11.04 -0.42 8.57
CA MET A 48 11.11 -1.13 7.29
C MET A 48 11.44 -0.18 6.14
N ALA A 49 10.81 1.00 6.12
CA ALA A 49 11.02 1.99 5.08
C ALA A 49 12.43 2.59 5.06
N SER A 50 13.10 2.67 6.21
CA SER A 50 14.47 3.21 6.29
C SER A 50 15.53 2.36 5.58
N ARG A 51 15.20 1.11 5.24
CA ARG A 51 16.07 0.15 4.58
C ARG A 51 15.68 -0.13 3.13
N ALA A 52 14.58 0.46 2.66
CA ALA A 52 14.05 0.21 1.32
C ALA A 52 14.71 1.11 0.28
N GLU A 53 14.88 0.58 -0.92
CA GLU A 53 15.41 1.29 -2.08
C GLU A 53 14.28 1.71 -3.04
N SER A 54 13.07 1.17 -2.86
CA SER A 54 11.92 1.46 -3.70
C SER A 54 10.59 1.53 -2.93
N MET A 55 9.58 2.19 -3.53
CA MET A 55 8.20 2.20 -3.00
C MET A 55 7.63 0.79 -2.93
N GLU A 56 7.96 -0.05 -3.90
CA GLU A 56 7.54 -1.43 -3.97
C GLU A 56 8.05 -2.24 -2.77
N GLU A 57 9.33 -2.12 -2.41
CA GLU A 57 9.88 -2.78 -1.22
C GLU A 57 9.20 -2.34 0.09
N VAL A 58 8.88 -1.04 0.21
CA VAL A 58 8.11 -0.55 1.36
C VAL A 58 6.72 -1.16 1.36
N ALA A 59 6.02 -1.13 0.22
CA ALA A 59 4.67 -1.68 0.09
C ALA A 59 4.64 -3.17 0.44
N ASP A 60 5.59 -3.94 -0.07
CA ASP A 60 5.76 -5.36 0.16
C ASP A 60 6.08 -5.67 1.65
N SER A 61 6.96 -4.90 2.27
CA SER A 61 7.26 -5.00 3.70
C SER A 61 6.04 -4.68 4.58
N VAL A 62 5.27 -3.65 4.22
CA VAL A 62 4.05 -3.25 4.93
C VAL A 62 3.00 -4.36 4.88
N VAL A 63 2.73 -4.94 3.70
CA VAL A 63 1.69 -5.98 3.58
C VAL A 63 2.10 -7.26 4.30
N ARG A 64 3.37 -7.67 4.24
CA ARG A 64 3.85 -8.84 4.99
C ARG A 64 3.77 -8.62 6.48
N HIS A 65 4.23 -7.46 6.97
CA HIS A 65 4.16 -7.13 8.39
C HIS A 65 2.72 -7.18 8.91
N LEU A 66 1.76 -6.60 8.18
CA LEU A 66 0.34 -6.67 8.56
C LEU A 66 -0.15 -8.12 8.55
N PHE A 67 0.14 -8.88 7.50
CA PHE A 67 -0.27 -10.27 7.35
C PHE A 67 0.29 -11.19 8.44
N ASP A 68 1.56 -11.01 8.81
CA ASP A 68 2.29 -11.81 9.81
C ASP A 68 1.99 -11.42 11.25
N SER A 69 1.75 -10.14 11.51
CA SER A 69 1.59 -9.64 12.87
C SER A 69 0.14 -9.62 13.35
N CYS A 70 -0.87 -9.67 12.47
CA CYS A 70 -2.27 -9.68 12.87
C CYS A 70 -2.76 -11.10 13.20
N LEU A 71 -2.76 -11.42 14.49
CA LEU A 71 -3.02 -12.77 15.00
C LEU A 71 -4.15 -12.78 16.02
N ASN A 72 -4.97 -13.83 15.96
CA ASN A 72 -5.96 -14.12 16.96
C ASN A 72 -5.23 -14.48 18.26
N GLN A 73 -5.49 -13.73 19.33
CA GLN A 73 -4.77 -13.90 20.59
C GLN A 73 -5.09 -15.21 21.32
N GLU A 74 -6.21 -15.86 21.00
CA GLU A 74 -6.62 -17.13 21.61
C GLU A 74 -6.09 -18.33 20.84
N SER A 75 -6.25 -18.35 19.51
CA SER A 75 -5.84 -19.49 18.69
C SER A 75 -4.43 -19.39 18.10
N GLY A 76 -3.87 -18.17 18.01
CA GLY A 76 -2.62 -17.89 17.31
C GLY A 76 -2.76 -17.86 15.78
N ASP A 77 -3.96 -18.07 15.25
CA ASP A 77 -4.20 -18.07 13.81
C ASP A 77 -4.15 -16.65 13.23
N ARG A 78 -3.79 -16.56 11.95
CA ARG A 78 -3.82 -15.29 11.21
C ARG A 78 -5.25 -14.75 11.07
N GLU A 79 -5.42 -13.47 11.38
CA GLU A 79 -6.70 -12.77 11.24
C GLU A 79 -6.89 -12.14 9.86
N ILE A 80 -5.90 -12.21 8.97
CA ILE A 80 -5.96 -11.67 7.61
C ILE A 80 -5.92 -12.84 6.62
N ALA A 81 -6.85 -12.86 5.68
CA ALA A 81 -6.84 -13.78 4.54
C ALA A 81 -5.92 -13.26 3.42
N LEU A 82 -6.02 -11.95 3.16
CA LEU A 82 -5.28 -11.27 2.09
C LEU A 82 -5.13 -9.78 2.44
N VAL A 83 -3.95 -9.23 2.17
CA VAL A 83 -3.71 -7.78 2.21
C VAL A 83 -2.98 -7.35 0.94
N ARG A 84 -3.41 -6.22 0.37
CA ARG A 84 -2.88 -5.70 -0.89
C ARG A 84 -2.61 -4.21 -0.82
N PHE A 85 -1.48 -3.80 -1.38
CA PHE A 85 -1.08 -2.41 -1.51
C PHE A 85 -1.18 -2.00 -2.97
N PHE A 86 -1.93 -0.93 -3.24
CA PHE A 86 -2.05 -0.34 -4.55
C PHE A 86 -1.59 1.11 -4.58
N LYS A 87 -1.15 1.55 -5.76
CA LYS A 87 -0.88 2.96 -6.09
C LYS A 87 -1.49 3.28 -7.45
N THR A 88 -2.06 4.47 -7.64
CA THR A 88 -2.33 4.95 -8.99
C THR A 88 -1.04 5.36 -9.67
N HIS A 89 -0.92 4.98 -10.93
CA HIS A 89 0.26 5.21 -11.75
C HIS A 89 -0.18 5.52 -13.18
N ALA A 90 0.52 6.42 -13.88
CA ALA A 90 0.14 6.79 -15.24
C ALA A 90 0.41 5.63 -16.22
N TYR A 91 -0.54 5.34 -17.09
CA TYR A 91 -0.47 4.24 -18.07
C TYR A 91 0.81 4.32 -18.94
N GLY A 92 1.16 5.53 -19.37
CA GLY A 92 2.35 5.81 -20.16
C GLY A 92 3.68 5.52 -19.44
N ARG A 93 3.67 5.34 -18.12
CA ARG A 93 4.87 5.04 -17.33
C ARG A 93 5.00 3.57 -16.92
N LEU A 94 3.93 2.80 -17.10
CA LEU A 94 3.92 1.35 -16.86
C LEU A 94 4.88 0.62 -17.81
N ASP A 95 5.43 -0.51 -17.36
CA ASP A 95 6.14 -1.44 -18.23
C ASP A 95 5.18 -2.21 -19.17
N ASP A 96 5.74 -2.94 -20.11
CA ASP A 96 4.97 -3.67 -21.11
C ASP A 96 4.13 -4.82 -20.54
N VAL A 97 4.50 -5.37 -19.37
CA VAL A 97 3.72 -6.42 -18.69
C VAL A 97 2.46 -5.81 -18.10
N LEU A 98 2.60 -4.76 -17.30
CA LEU A 98 1.51 -4.04 -16.65
C LEU A 98 0.60 -3.36 -17.69
N ARG A 99 1.16 -2.82 -18.78
CA ARG A 99 0.37 -2.25 -19.89
C ARG A 99 -0.50 -3.29 -20.57
N ARG A 100 0.01 -4.51 -20.80
CA ARG A 100 -0.77 -5.61 -21.40
C ARG A 100 -1.90 -6.05 -20.50
N GLN A 101 -1.65 -6.14 -19.20
CA GLN A 101 -2.67 -6.52 -18.21
C GLN A 101 -3.75 -5.45 -18.07
N ALA A 102 -3.37 -4.18 -18.01
CA ALA A 102 -4.33 -3.08 -18.02
C ALA A 102 -5.20 -3.12 -19.29
N ARG A 103 -4.66 -3.46 -20.47
CA ARG A 103 -5.46 -3.62 -21.69
C ARG A 103 -6.37 -4.84 -21.69
N ALA A 104 -5.96 -5.96 -21.08
CA ALA A 104 -6.77 -7.18 -21.06
C ALA A 104 -8.15 -6.99 -20.40
N LEU A 105 -8.27 -5.99 -19.53
CA LEU A 105 -9.53 -5.62 -18.87
C LEU A 105 -10.44 -4.72 -19.74
N SER A 106 -9.95 -4.18 -20.87
CA SER A 106 -10.68 -3.30 -21.79
C SER A 106 -10.53 -3.78 -23.22
N ALA A 107 -11.55 -4.46 -23.75
CA ALA A 107 -11.49 -5.12 -25.04
C ALA A 107 -11.41 -4.16 -26.26
N THR A 108 -11.65 -2.86 -26.11
CA THR A 108 -11.95 -2.00 -27.27
C THR A 108 -11.48 -0.53 -27.20
N GLU A 109 -10.92 -0.04 -26.09
CA GLU A 109 -10.64 1.41 -25.94
C GLU A 109 -9.15 1.75 -25.93
N GLN A 110 -8.81 2.83 -26.63
CA GLN A 110 -7.46 3.37 -26.68
C GLN A 110 -7.15 4.10 -25.38
N ILE A 111 -6.31 3.50 -24.54
CA ILE A 111 -5.92 4.06 -23.24
C ILE A 111 -4.88 5.17 -23.46
N SER A 112 -5.18 6.39 -23.03
CA SER A 112 -4.24 7.51 -23.05
C SER A 112 -3.08 7.27 -22.07
N ASP A 113 -1.88 7.76 -22.40
CA ASP A 113 -0.70 7.68 -21.53
C ASP A 113 -0.90 8.39 -20.18
N ARG A 114 -1.79 9.37 -20.13
CA ARG A 114 -2.13 10.11 -18.89
C ARG A 114 -3.13 9.36 -18.00
N THR A 115 -3.82 8.34 -18.52
CA THR A 115 -4.82 7.57 -17.76
C THR A 115 -4.18 6.95 -16.53
N LYS A 116 -4.80 7.14 -15.36
CA LYS A 116 -4.34 6.50 -14.13
C LYS A 116 -4.79 5.03 -14.08
N CYS A 117 -3.85 4.16 -13.77
CA CYS A 117 -4.07 2.76 -13.47
C CYS A 117 -3.80 2.51 -11.99
N LEU A 118 -4.69 1.79 -11.32
CA LEU A 118 -4.46 1.25 -9.99
C LEU A 118 -3.56 0.02 -10.12
N VAL A 119 -2.30 0.15 -9.68
CA VAL A 119 -1.25 -0.85 -9.82
C VAL A 119 -0.96 -1.50 -8.47
N LEU A 120 -0.81 -2.82 -8.45
CA LEU A 120 -0.44 -3.59 -7.26
C LEU A 120 1.06 -3.49 -7.00
N LEU A 121 1.45 -2.95 -5.84
CA LEU A 121 2.85 -2.85 -5.41
C LEU A 121 3.24 -3.88 -4.36
N GLY A 122 2.29 -4.41 -3.59
CA GLY A 122 2.54 -5.43 -2.59
C GLY A 122 1.32 -6.30 -2.34
N THR A 123 1.53 -7.59 -2.09
CA THR A 123 0.45 -8.54 -1.74
C THR A 123 0.97 -9.62 -0.80
N ALA A 124 0.20 -9.95 0.23
CA ALA A 124 0.48 -11.05 1.15
C ALA A 124 -0.83 -11.75 1.54
N GLY A 125 -0.84 -13.07 1.58
CA GLY A 125 -2.07 -13.82 1.82
C GLY A 125 -1.88 -15.31 2.04
N GLU A 126 -2.96 -16.00 2.39
CA GLU A 126 -2.94 -17.43 2.76
C GLU A 126 -2.48 -18.35 1.62
N GLN A 127 -2.79 -17.99 0.37
CA GLN A 127 -2.39 -18.77 -0.80
C GLN A 127 -0.99 -18.36 -1.29
N SER A 128 -0.18 -19.33 -1.69
CA SER A 128 1.20 -19.07 -2.14
C SER A 128 1.26 -18.08 -3.31
N GLU A 129 0.30 -18.14 -4.22
CA GLU A 129 0.18 -17.29 -5.40
C GLU A 129 -0.17 -15.83 -5.05
N TRP A 130 -0.66 -15.56 -3.83
CA TRP A 130 -0.99 -14.22 -3.37
C TRP A 130 0.17 -13.47 -2.73
N ASN A 131 1.33 -14.13 -2.58
CA ASN A 131 2.51 -13.55 -1.94
C ASN A 131 3.53 -12.98 -2.94
N SER A 132 3.13 -12.87 -4.21
CA SER A 132 3.90 -12.22 -5.27
C SER A 132 2.99 -11.44 -6.20
N ARG A 133 3.35 -10.18 -6.50
CA ARG A 133 2.57 -9.36 -7.44
C ARG A 133 2.53 -9.96 -8.84
N SER A 134 3.62 -10.57 -9.30
CA SER A 134 3.74 -11.10 -10.66
C SER A 134 2.86 -12.33 -10.89
N CYS A 135 2.48 -13.02 -9.80
CA CYS A 135 1.56 -14.14 -9.79
C CYS A 135 0.08 -13.72 -9.65
N SER A 136 -0.20 -12.45 -9.31
CA SER A 136 -1.56 -11.97 -9.08
C SER A 136 -2.38 -12.00 -10.37
N GLN A 137 -3.54 -12.67 -10.37
CA GLN A 137 -4.43 -12.71 -11.52
C GLN A 137 -5.49 -11.60 -11.45
N GLY A 138 -5.68 -10.88 -12.56
CA GLY A 138 -6.73 -9.87 -12.74
C GLY A 138 -6.55 -8.53 -12.01
N HIS A 139 -5.58 -8.41 -11.09
CA HIS A 139 -5.45 -7.24 -10.20
C HIS A 139 -4.06 -6.60 -10.21
N GLN A 140 -3.18 -6.92 -11.17
CA GLN A 140 -1.85 -6.29 -11.25
C GLN A 140 -1.92 -4.83 -11.70
N ALA A 141 -2.79 -4.52 -12.68
CA ALA A 141 -3.06 -3.16 -13.12
C ALA A 141 -4.51 -3.04 -13.59
N ILE A 142 -5.28 -2.13 -12.96
CA ILE A 142 -6.67 -1.83 -13.30
C ILE A 142 -6.75 -0.38 -13.76
N HIS A 143 -7.09 -0.14 -15.03
CA HIS A 143 -7.25 1.23 -15.52
C HIS A 143 -8.51 1.88 -14.93
N LEU A 144 -8.41 3.14 -14.52
CA LEU A 144 -9.53 3.91 -14.00
C LEU A 144 -10.08 4.80 -15.14
N ILE A 145 -10.73 4.18 -16.13
CA ILE A 145 -11.26 4.88 -17.31
C ILE A 145 -12.70 5.34 -17.01
N HIS A 146 -12.87 6.62 -16.67
CA HIS A 146 -14.17 7.27 -16.47
C HIS A 146 -15.09 6.64 -15.38
N GLU A 147 -16.11 7.38 -14.95
CA GLU A 147 -17.01 6.97 -13.86
C GLU A 147 -17.73 5.65 -14.14
N GLN A 148 -18.03 5.39 -15.40
CA GLN A 148 -18.82 4.25 -15.83
C GLN A 148 -18.04 2.92 -15.82
N ALA A 149 -16.72 2.91 -16.04
CA ALA A 149 -15.93 1.68 -15.93
C ALA A 149 -15.62 1.36 -14.47
N VAL A 150 -15.32 2.39 -13.66
CA VAL A 150 -15.12 2.23 -12.21
C VAL A 150 -16.40 1.72 -11.53
N ALA A 151 -17.58 2.19 -11.95
CA ALA A 151 -18.91 1.73 -11.51
C ALA A 151 -19.11 0.22 -11.67
N ARG A 152 -18.42 -0.42 -12.64
CA ARG A 152 -18.51 -1.86 -12.89
C ARG A 152 -17.62 -2.70 -11.98
N ILE A 153 -16.77 -2.07 -11.17
CA ILE A 153 -15.95 -2.72 -10.15
C ILE A 153 -16.41 -2.20 -8.78
N PRO A 154 -17.41 -2.84 -8.14
CA PRO A 154 -18.10 -2.29 -6.98
C PRO A 154 -17.17 -1.87 -5.84
N MET A 155 -16.14 -2.67 -5.56
CA MET A 155 -15.16 -2.36 -4.51
C MET A 155 -14.35 -1.09 -4.81
N ILE A 156 -13.88 -0.91 -6.04
CA ILE A 156 -13.09 0.26 -6.44
C ILE A 156 -13.97 1.52 -6.47
N SER A 157 -15.21 1.40 -6.92
CA SER A 157 -16.20 2.47 -6.80
C SER A 157 -16.42 2.92 -5.36
N GLN A 158 -16.56 1.97 -4.44
CA GLN A 158 -16.71 2.30 -3.02
C GLN A 158 -15.44 2.90 -2.43
N LEU A 159 -14.27 2.43 -2.83
CA LEU A 159 -12.99 3.00 -2.42
C LEU A 159 -12.91 4.48 -2.82
N VAL A 160 -13.18 4.81 -4.09
CA VAL A 160 -13.18 6.20 -4.59
C VAL A 160 -14.17 7.08 -3.81
N ARG A 161 -15.41 6.60 -3.64
CA ARG A 161 -16.47 7.34 -2.93
C ARG A 161 -16.17 7.55 -1.45
N GLN A 162 -15.77 6.50 -0.73
CA GLN A 162 -15.48 6.58 0.71
C GLN A 162 -14.16 7.32 0.99
N PHE A 163 -13.27 7.41 0.00
CA PHE A 163 -12.10 8.28 0.07
C PHE A 163 -12.42 9.74 -0.25
N GLY A 164 -13.69 10.12 -0.45
CA GLY A 164 -14.09 11.50 -0.73
C GLY A 164 -13.40 12.06 -1.97
N LEU A 165 -12.96 11.19 -2.88
CA LEU A 165 -12.32 11.58 -4.12
C LEU A 165 -13.42 11.76 -5.15
N GLU A 166 -13.66 13.00 -5.56
CA GLU A 166 -14.30 13.24 -6.86
C GLU A 166 -13.48 12.49 -7.91
N LEU A 167 -14.10 11.65 -8.76
CA LEU A 167 -13.32 10.83 -9.69
C LEU A 167 -12.47 11.70 -10.64
N SER A 168 -12.91 12.93 -10.90
CA SER A 168 -12.14 13.97 -11.59
C SER A 168 -10.81 14.27 -10.89
N ALA A 169 -10.74 14.27 -9.55
CA ALA A 169 -9.51 14.47 -8.80
C ALA A 169 -8.54 13.27 -8.87
N VAL A 170 -9.05 12.05 -9.11
CA VAL A 170 -8.20 10.86 -9.30
C VAL A 170 -7.70 10.76 -10.74
N THR A 171 -8.53 11.15 -11.70
CA THR A 171 -8.24 11.02 -13.14
C THR A 171 -7.52 12.24 -13.72
N ASN A 172 -7.77 13.43 -13.19
CA ASN A 172 -7.20 14.71 -13.62
C ASN A 172 -7.22 15.78 -12.50
N PRO A 173 -6.33 15.68 -11.50
CA PRO A 173 -6.32 16.62 -10.37
C PRO A 173 -5.92 18.05 -10.78
N ALA A 174 -6.70 19.05 -10.37
CA ALA A 174 -6.29 20.45 -10.45
C ALA A 174 -5.30 20.80 -9.32
N PRO A 175 -4.28 21.65 -9.55
CA PRO A 175 -3.27 22.02 -8.54
C PRO A 175 -3.83 22.57 -7.23
N GLU A 176 -4.92 23.34 -7.28
CA GLU A 176 -5.56 23.93 -6.11
C GLU A 176 -6.26 22.87 -5.25
N LEU A 177 -6.89 21.88 -5.89
CA LEU A 177 -7.50 20.71 -5.25
C LEU A 177 -6.45 19.81 -4.59
N LEU A 178 -5.23 19.71 -5.14
CA LEU A 178 -4.18 18.88 -4.55
C LEU A 178 -3.76 19.36 -3.15
N VAL A 179 -3.70 20.67 -2.92
CA VAL A 179 -3.36 21.23 -1.61
C VAL A 179 -4.46 20.94 -0.58
N GLU A 180 -5.72 21.08 -0.96
CA GLU A 180 -6.85 20.75 -0.08
C GLU A 180 -6.96 19.24 0.19
N LEU A 181 -6.73 18.39 -0.81
CA LEU A 181 -6.77 16.93 -0.69
C LEU A 181 -5.61 16.38 0.15
N ASP A 182 -4.42 16.97 0.02
CA ASP A 182 -3.25 16.66 0.85
C ASP A 182 -3.50 17.01 2.33
N GLN A 183 -4.24 18.09 2.60
CA GLN A 183 -4.61 18.52 3.95
C GLN A 183 -5.83 17.78 4.53
N ARG A 184 -6.78 17.30 3.71
CA ARG A 184 -8.07 16.76 4.20
C ARG A 184 -8.18 15.23 4.26
N ASN A 185 -7.47 14.43 3.46
CA ASN A 185 -7.94 13.07 3.15
C ASN A 185 -6.92 11.94 3.42
N TYR A 186 -6.86 11.49 4.68
CA TYR A 186 -6.60 10.08 4.98
C TYR A 186 -7.94 9.44 5.23
N ASN A 187 -8.30 8.48 4.38
CA ASN A 187 -9.63 7.93 4.40
C ASN A 187 -9.60 6.42 4.60
N VAL A 188 -10.65 5.95 5.24
CA VAL A 188 -10.88 4.56 5.56
C VAL A 188 -12.11 4.11 4.78
N PHE A 189 -11.92 3.17 3.89
CA PHE A 189 -12.98 2.36 3.30
C PHE A 189 -13.27 1.20 4.26
N HIS A 190 -14.54 0.95 4.58
CA HIS A 190 -14.88 -0.12 5.51
C HIS A 190 -16.13 -0.90 5.07
N VAL A 191 -15.98 -2.22 5.00
CA VAL A 191 -17.08 -3.19 4.89
C VAL A 191 -17.09 -4.01 6.17
N GLU A 192 -17.95 -3.63 7.10
CA GLU A 192 -18.04 -4.27 8.42
C GLU A 192 -18.50 -5.73 8.34
N HIS A 193 -19.33 -6.06 7.33
CA HIS A 193 -19.80 -7.40 7.07
C HIS A 193 -19.57 -7.78 5.60
N ALA A 194 -18.56 -8.61 5.34
CA ALA A 194 -18.16 -9.04 4.00
C ALA A 194 -19.09 -10.11 3.37
N PRO A 195 -19.59 -11.12 4.11
CA PRO A 195 -20.51 -12.12 3.55
C PRO A 195 -21.79 -11.47 3.00
N GLY A 196 -22.15 -11.80 1.77
CA GLY A 196 -23.32 -11.25 1.07
C GLY A 196 -23.21 -9.77 0.69
N SER A 197 -22.08 -9.11 0.96
CA SER A 197 -21.91 -7.70 0.61
C SER A 197 -21.83 -7.51 -0.91
N PRO A 198 -22.66 -6.62 -1.51
CA PRO A 198 -22.61 -6.35 -2.95
C PRO A 198 -21.32 -5.64 -3.38
N PHE A 199 -20.53 -5.15 -2.43
CA PHE A 199 -19.25 -4.48 -2.70
C PHE A 199 -18.10 -5.46 -2.94
N ILE A 200 -18.29 -6.75 -2.63
CA ILE A 200 -17.31 -7.80 -2.81
C ILE A 200 -17.98 -8.92 -3.63
N PRO A 201 -17.95 -8.84 -4.98
CA PRO A 201 -18.66 -9.81 -5.83
C PRO A 201 -18.18 -11.25 -5.63
N ALA A 202 -16.92 -11.44 -5.25
CA ALA A 202 -16.25 -12.73 -5.15
C ALA A 202 -16.65 -13.56 -3.91
N GLN A 203 -17.94 -13.80 -3.73
CA GLN A 203 -18.50 -14.42 -2.54
C GLN A 203 -18.18 -15.93 -2.45
N SER A 204 -18.33 -16.64 -3.57
CA SER A 204 -18.16 -18.10 -3.65
C SER A 204 -16.70 -18.55 -3.77
N GLU A 205 -15.87 -17.73 -4.41
CA GLU A 205 -14.50 -18.05 -4.78
C GLU A 205 -13.46 -17.44 -3.83
N PHE A 206 -13.85 -16.46 -3.00
CA PHE A 206 -12.93 -15.77 -2.11
C PHE A 206 -13.49 -15.55 -0.71
N VAL A 207 -14.63 -14.86 -0.54
CA VAL A 207 -15.13 -14.48 0.80
C VAL A 207 -15.47 -15.70 1.64
N THR A 208 -16.28 -16.63 1.11
CA THR A 208 -16.72 -17.83 1.86
C THR A 208 -15.57 -18.81 2.10
N PRO A 209 -14.77 -19.22 1.09
CA PRO A 209 -13.71 -20.21 1.29
C PRO A 209 -12.60 -19.75 2.24
N HIS A 210 -12.30 -18.44 2.28
CA HIS A 210 -11.25 -17.87 3.11
C HIS A 210 -11.77 -17.26 4.42
N GLY A 211 -13.07 -17.40 4.70
CA GLY A 211 -13.68 -16.91 5.92
C GLY A 211 -13.54 -15.40 6.11
N VAL A 212 -13.56 -14.61 5.03
CA VAL A 212 -13.47 -13.15 5.11
C VAL A 212 -14.74 -12.62 5.75
N ARG A 213 -14.61 -11.91 6.87
CA ARG A 213 -15.72 -11.36 7.67
C ARG A 213 -15.85 -9.86 7.53
N SER A 214 -14.74 -9.13 7.34
CA SER A 214 -14.74 -7.68 7.15
C SER A 214 -13.60 -7.24 6.22
N VAL A 215 -13.72 -6.03 5.67
CA VAL A 215 -12.69 -5.44 4.80
C VAL A 215 -12.42 -4.00 5.24
N VAL A 216 -11.15 -3.66 5.42
CA VAL A 216 -10.71 -2.28 5.64
C VAL A 216 -9.73 -1.87 4.55
N GLY A 217 -10.03 -0.76 3.88
CA GLY A 217 -9.11 -0.08 2.98
C GLY A 217 -8.66 1.21 3.61
N PHE A 218 -7.37 1.54 3.59
CA PHE A 218 -6.86 2.78 4.15
C PHE A 218 -5.74 3.34 3.28
N GLY A 219 -5.70 4.66 3.14
CA GLY A 219 -4.72 5.31 2.27
C GLY A 219 -4.96 6.80 2.13
N GLY A 220 -4.41 7.38 1.07
CA GLY A 220 -4.56 8.81 0.80
C GLY A 220 -3.87 9.26 -0.48
N MET A 221 -4.01 10.54 -0.76
CA MET A 221 -3.35 11.18 -1.90
C MET A 221 -1.90 11.51 -1.57
N LEU A 222 -1.03 11.30 -2.54
CA LEU A 222 0.35 11.73 -2.53
C LEU A 222 0.48 13.11 -3.22
N PRO A 223 1.54 13.89 -2.92
CA PRO A 223 1.80 15.20 -3.53
C PRO A 223 1.66 15.27 -5.05
N THR A 224 1.99 14.20 -5.78
CA THR A 224 1.86 14.19 -7.25
C THR A 224 0.43 14.03 -7.75
N GLY A 225 -0.55 13.85 -6.84
CA GLY A 225 -1.92 13.51 -7.18
C GLY A 225 -2.15 12.02 -7.42
N ASN A 226 -1.16 11.16 -7.12
CA ASN A 226 -1.38 9.71 -7.11
C ASN A 226 -2.04 9.28 -5.79
N LEU A 227 -2.98 8.35 -5.86
CA LEU A 227 -3.59 7.69 -4.71
C LEU A 227 -2.73 6.49 -4.34
N PHE A 228 -2.54 6.23 -3.04
CA PHE A 228 -2.16 4.90 -2.56
C PHE A 228 -3.25 4.36 -1.63
N VAL A 229 -3.39 3.03 -1.57
CA VAL A 229 -4.36 2.37 -0.72
C VAL A 229 -3.90 0.97 -0.34
N VAL A 230 -4.04 0.63 0.93
CA VAL A 230 -3.85 -0.73 1.47
C VAL A 230 -5.22 -1.31 1.77
N ILE A 231 -5.53 -2.49 1.25
CA ILE A 231 -6.81 -3.19 1.45
C ILE A 231 -6.53 -4.49 2.21
N VAL A 232 -7.18 -4.65 3.37
CA VAL A 232 -7.08 -5.81 4.25
C VAL A 232 -8.41 -6.56 4.24
N PHE A 233 -8.37 -7.83 3.86
CA PHE A 233 -9.48 -8.77 3.94
C PHE A 233 -9.32 -9.61 5.21
N ALA A 234 -10.07 -9.24 6.25
CA ALA A 234 -9.93 -9.82 7.58
C ALA A 234 -10.92 -10.97 7.81
N LYS A 235 -10.45 -11.98 8.54
CA LYS A 235 -11.19 -13.17 8.99
C LYS A 235 -11.93 -12.94 10.31
N CYS A 236 -11.80 -11.74 10.88
CA CYS A 236 -12.49 -11.31 12.09
C CYS A 236 -13.45 -10.13 11.79
N HIS A 237 -14.29 -9.80 12.77
CA HIS A 237 -15.06 -8.57 12.72
C HIS A 237 -14.16 -7.39 13.10
N ILE A 238 -14.14 -6.38 12.24
CA ILE A 238 -13.51 -5.08 12.50
C ILE A 238 -14.66 -4.09 12.72
N SER A 239 -14.70 -3.48 13.91
CA SER A 239 -15.69 -2.44 14.20
C SER A 239 -15.34 -1.16 13.42
N ARG A 240 -16.32 -0.29 13.18
CA ARG A 240 -16.05 1.03 12.57
C ARG A 240 -15.00 1.84 13.36
N VAL A 241 -15.04 1.79 14.69
CA VAL A 241 -14.05 2.47 15.55
C VAL A 241 -12.65 1.92 15.31
N THR A 242 -12.51 0.61 15.19
CA THR A 242 -11.23 -0.04 14.87
C THR A 242 -10.76 0.32 13.45
N ALA A 243 -11.68 0.36 12.48
CA ALA A 243 -11.36 0.76 11.12
C ALA A 243 -10.80 2.19 11.07
N GLU A 244 -11.39 3.14 11.79
CA GLU A 244 -10.91 4.53 11.86
C GLU A 244 -9.47 4.65 12.40
N ALA A 245 -9.03 3.74 13.26
CA ALA A 245 -7.65 3.72 13.76
C ALA A 245 -6.60 3.50 12.64
N PHE A 246 -7.00 2.87 11.53
CA PHE A 246 -6.13 2.72 10.35
C PHE A 246 -5.80 4.04 9.65
N ARG A 247 -6.52 5.13 9.93
CA ARG A 247 -6.18 6.47 9.43
C ARG A 247 -4.77 6.89 9.87
N THR A 248 -4.40 6.59 11.11
CA THR A 248 -3.06 6.84 11.64
C THR A 248 -2.01 5.93 11.03
N ILE A 249 -2.38 4.69 10.68
CA ILE A 249 -1.48 3.78 9.95
C ILE A 249 -1.26 4.30 8.52
N ALA A 250 -2.31 4.76 7.84
CA ALA A 250 -2.22 5.37 6.51
C ALA A 250 -1.24 6.56 6.47
N LEU A 251 -1.29 7.41 7.50
CA LEU A 251 -0.33 8.50 7.71
C LEU A 251 1.13 8.02 7.73
N LYS A 252 1.41 6.94 8.46
CA LYS A 252 2.76 6.37 8.58
C LYS A 252 3.21 5.68 7.30
N VAL A 253 2.30 5.00 6.62
CA VAL A 253 2.55 4.42 5.30
C VAL A 253 2.88 5.52 4.29
N LYS A 254 2.06 6.59 4.21
CA LYS A 254 2.32 7.74 3.33
C LYS A 254 3.72 8.31 3.57
N ALA A 255 4.04 8.65 4.82
CA ALA A 255 5.35 9.20 5.18
C ALA A 255 6.51 8.29 4.75
N SER A 256 6.30 6.98 4.76
CA SER A 256 7.30 5.97 4.44
C SER A 256 7.50 5.76 2.93
N ILE A 257 6.48 6.01 2.11
CA ILE A 257 6.55 5.83 0.65
C ILE A 257 6.87 7.12 -0.10
N LEU A 258 6.65 8.30 0.52
CA LEU A 258 6.90 9.61 -0.07
C LEU A 258 8.30 9.78 -0.69
N PRO A 259 9.40 9.31 -0.07
CA PRO A 259 10.74 9.48 -0.64
C PRO A 259 10.93 8.86 -2.03
N PHE A 260 10.08 7.92 -2.41
CA PHE A 260 10.21 7.12 -3.63
C PHE A 260 9.24 7.55 -4.75
N GLU A 261 8.34 8.49 -4.48
CA GLU A 261 7.17 8.77 -5.31
C GLU A 261 7.51 9.13 -6.77
N ASP A 262 8.58 9.90 -6.97
CA ASP A 262 8.98 10.46 -8.26
C ASP A 262 10.18 9.76 -8.90
N HIS A 263 10.81 8.83 -8.17
CA HIS A 263 12.05 8.21 -8.61
C HIS A 263 11.92 6.69 -8.54
N ALA A 264 12.08 6.04 -7.40
CA ALA A 264 12.15 4.58 -7.32
C ALA A 264 10.81 3.91 -6.98
N VAL A 265 9.83 3.93 -7.89
CA VAL A 265 8.53 3.29 -7.62
C VAL A 265 8.62 1.76 -7.65
N PHE A 266 9.31 1.18 -8.63
CA PHE A 266 9.41 -0.26 -8.84
C PHE A 266 10.83 -0.76 -8.62
N SER A 267 10.98 -1.89 -7.94
CA SER A 267 12.27 -2.51 -7.58
C SER A 267 13.05 -3.05 -8.80
N ASP A 268 12.34 -3.52 -9.82
CA ASP A 268 12.93 -4.11 -11.03
C ASP A 268 13.47 -3.08 -12.05
N ARG A 269 13.41 -1.77 -11.75
CA ARG A 269 13.89 -0.70 -12.64
C ARG A 269 15.15 -0.04 -12.09
N PRO A 270 16.24 0.06 -12.89
CA PRO A 270 17.44 0.76 -12.45
C PRO A 270 17.14 2.25 -12.24
N ALA A 271 17.76 2.85 -11.22
CA ALA A 271 17.47 4.22 -10.78
C ALA A 271 17.61 5.30 -11.88
N THR A 272 18.31 4.99 -12.97
CA THR A 272 18.55 5.86 -14.13
C THR A 272 17.46 5.79 -15.20
N LEU A 273 16.60 4.77 -15.17
CA LEU A 273 15.38 4.64 -15.99
C LEU A 273 14.11 5.01 -15.22
N ASN A 274 14.29 5.46 -13.97
CA ASN A 274 13.22 6.03 -13.19
C ASN A 274 12.71 7.27 -13.90
N ASP A 275 11.45 7.17 -14.30
CA ASP A 275 10.49 8.24 -14.47
C ASP A 275 11.13 9.60 -14.77
N PRO A 276 11.30 9.99 -16.06
CA PRO A 276 11.88 11.28 -16.40
C PRO A 276 11.15 12.38 -15.62
N PRO A 277 11.86 13.41 -15.12
CA PRO A 277 11.22 14.53 -14.44
C PRO A 277 10.11 15.07 -15.33
N ARG A 278 8.98 15.42 -14.72
CA ARG A 278 7.76 15.82 -15.43
C ARG A 278 8.11 16.77 -16.58
N ASP A 279 7.61 16.47 -17.78
CA ASP A 279 7.51 17.47 -18.86
C ASP A 279 6.36 18.46 -18.59
N ASP A 280 6.14 18.79 -17.31
CA ASP A 280 5.07 19.64 -16.79
C ASP A 280 5.55 20.49 -15.62
N LEU A 281 6.69 21.17 -15.83
CA LEU A 281 7.22 22.22 -14.96
C LEU A 281 6.12 23.24 -14.60
N ALA A 282 5.14 23.46 -15.50
CA ALA A 282 4.02 24.35 -15.27
C ALA A 282 3.08 23.85 -14.15
N HIS A 283 2.72 22.57 -14.12
CA HIS A 283 1.88 21.99 -13.06
C HIS A 283 2.63 21.88 -11.73
N GLU A 284 3.92 21.56 -11.75
CA GLU A 284 4.75 21.53 -10.53
C GLU A 284 4.92 22.94 -9.93
N MET A 285 5.19 23.94 -10.78
CA MET A 285 5.17 25.34 -10.37
C MET A 285 3.79 25.80 -9.87
N ALA A 286 2.70 25.31 -10.47
CA ALA A 286 1.35 25.63 -10.03
C ALA A 286 1.06 25.04 -8.63
N VAL A 287 1.47 23.79 -8.37
CA VAL A 287 1.34 23.16 -7.05
C VAL A 287 2.19 23.89 -6.00
N LEU A 288 3.44 24.23 -6.32
CA LEU A 288 4.32 24.98 -5.41
C LEU A 288 3.77 26.38 -5.10
N ARG A 289 3.25 27.09 -6.11
CA ARG A 289 2.58 28.39 -5.93
C ARG A 289 1.34 28.28 -5.05
N SER A 290 0.51 27.26 -5.28
CA SER A 290 -0.68 26.99 -4.48
C SER A 290 -0.33 26.70 -3.01
N ARG A 291 0.72 25.90 -2.76
CA ARG A 291 1.21 25.62 -1.40
C ARG A 291 1.77 26.86 -0.70
N ALA A 292 2.53 27.70 -1.42
CA ALA A 292 3.04 28.96 -0.86
C ALA A 292 1.89 29.90 -0.47
N ALA A 293 0.87 30.05 -1.32
CA ALA A 293 -0.30 30.87 -1.02
C ALA A 293 -1.10 30.34 0.19
N ALA A 294 -1.24 29.03 0.35
CA ALA A 294 -1.93 28.43 1.49
C ALA A 294 -1.16 28.62 2.82
N LEU A 295 0.18 28.59 2.79
CA LEU A 295 1.03 28.90 3.95
C LEU A 295 0.90 30.38 4.35
N GLU A 296 0.96 31.30 3.38
CA GLU A 296 0.78 32.73 3.61
C GLU A 296 -0.59 33.04 4.21
N ALA A 297 -1.66 32.39 3.73
CA ALA A 297 -3.02 32.57 4.25
C ALA A 297 -3.24 31.98 5.66
N SER A 298 -2.41 31.02 6.10
CA SER A 298 -2.49 30.42 7.44
C SER A 298 -1.70 31.17 8.51
N THR A 299 -0.98 32.23 8.13
CA THR A 299 -0.12 33.03 9.02
C THR A 299 -0.76 34.38 9.41
N VAL A 300 -2.03 34.59 9.04
CA VAL A 300 -2.87 35.76 9.37
C VAL A 300 -4.01 35.33 10.30
#